data_AF-A0A2S4YUX2-F1
#
_entry.id   AF-A0A2S4YUX2-F1
#
_cell.length_a   1.000
_cell.length_b   1.000
_cell.length_c   1.000
_cell.angle_alpha   90.00
_cell.angle_beta   90.00
_cell.angle_gamma   90.00
#
_symmetry.space_group_name_H-M   'P 1'
#
loop_
_entity.id
_entity.type
_entity.pdbx_description
1 polymer ?
#
loop_
_entity_poly.entity_id
_entity_poly.type
_entity_poly.pdbx_seq_one_letter_code
_entity_poly.pdbx_strand_id
1 'polypeptide(L)' 'MDAAQDQTGPLSDEEFQQFTNLLRRYLHYELDQWEGVVTESAHGPIYAFFVNKLPDGWTHESFRPF' A
#
# COMPACT_ATOMS: atom_id res chain seq x y z
N MET A 1 -9.29 8.21 -24.93
CA MET A 1 -9.69 8.13 -23.51
C MET A 1 -10.27 6.73 -23.38
N ASP A 2 -9.37 5.76 -23.23
CA ASP A 2 -9.75 4.35 -23.20
C ASP A 2 -10.07 3.97 -21.76
N ALA A 3 -11.20 3.28 -21.64
CA ALA A 3 -11.85 2.92 -20.40
C ALA A 3 -10.83 2.29 -19.45
N ALA A 4 -10.71 2.88 -18.25
CA ALA A 4 -10.32 2.13 -17.07
C ALA A 4 -11.37 1.03 -16.91
N GLN A 5 -11.14 -0.12 -17.55
CA GLN A 5 -11.85 -1.34 -17.22
C GLN A 5 -11.65 -1.51 -15.72
N ASP A 6 -12.76 -1.49 -14.99
CA ASP A 6 -12.83 -1.85 -13.58
C ASP A 6 -12.04 -3.16 -13.39
N GLN A 7 -10.77 -3.03 -12.97
CA GLN A 7 -9.91 -4.14 -12.58
C GLN A 7 -10.40 -4.61 -11.21
N THR A 8 -11.62 -5.13 -11.16
CA THR A 8 -12.24 -5.65 -9.96
C THR A 8 -11.75 -7.08 -9.77
N GLY A 9 -10.74 -7.26 -8.92
CA GLY A 9 -10.20 -8.57 -8.59
C GLY A 9 -8.86 -8.47 -7.86
N PRO A 10 -8.34 -9.58 -7.29
CA PRO A 10 -6.99 -9.63 -6.78
C PRO A 10 -5.96 -9.32 -7.88
N LEU A 11 -4.85 -8.68 -7.51
CA LEU A 11 -3.71 -8.49 -8.41
C LEU A 11 -3.17 -9.85 -8.87
N SER A 12 -2.82 -9.95 -10.15
CA SER A 12 -1.97 -11.05 -10.64
C SER A 12 -0.56 -10.96 -10.03
N ASP A 13 0.21 -12.05 -10.14
CA ASP A 13 1.58 -12.10 -9.59
C ASP A 13 2.49 -11.00 -10.19
N GLU A 14 2.34 -10.72 -11.49
CA GLU A 14 3.11 -9.67 -12.17
C GLU A 14 2.71 -8.28 -11.67
N GLU A 15 1.41 -8.00 -11.58
CA GLU A 15 0.90 -6.72 -11.06
C GLU A 15 1.33 -6.52 -9.60
N PHE A 16 1.30 -7.58 -8.79
CA PHE A 16 1.77 -7.54 -7.41
C PHE A 16 3.28 -7.24 -7.33
N GLN A 17 4.09 -7.87 -8.18
CA GLN A 17 5.53 -7.59 -8.23
C GLN A 17 5.84 -6.14 -8.67
N GLN A 18 5.10 -5.62 -9.65
CA GLN A 18 5.23 -4.23 -10.08
C GLN A 18 4.81 -3.27 -8.96
N PHE A 19 3.68 -3.54 -8.29
CA PHE A 19 3.18 -2.76 -7.16
C PHE A 19 4.20 -2.71 -6.01
N THR A 20 4.71 -3.86 -5.58
CA THR A 20 5.70 -3.93 -4.48
C THR A 20 7.01 -3.21 -4.80
N ASN A 21 7.49 -3.28 -6.04
CA ASN A 21 8.68 -2.55 -6.47
C ASN A 21 8.48 -1.03 -6.43
N LEU A 22 7.33 -0.55 -6.91
CA LEU A 22 6.98 0.88 -6.84
C LEU A 22 6.80 1.34 -5.39
N LEU A 23 6.13 0.52 -4.57
CA LEU A 23 5.93 0.82 -3.17
C LEU A 23 7.26 0.91 -2.40
N ARG A 24 8.21 -0.01 -2.61
CA ARG A 24 9.54 0.08 -1.99
C ARG A 24 10.26 1.38 -2.34
N ARG A 25 10.20 1.79 -3.61
CA ARG A 25 10.79 3.05 -4.05
C ARG A 25 10.10 4.24 -3.39
N TYR A 26 8.78 4.22 -3.33
CA TYR A 26 7.99 5.25 -2.66
C TYR A 26 8.36 5.38 -1.17
N LEU A 27 8.37 4.27 -0.44
CA LEU A 27 8.73 4.23 0.98
C LEU A 27 10.17 4.70 1.27
N HIS A 28 11.07 4.58 0.29
CA HIS A 28 12.46 4.99 0.47
C HIS A 28 12.69 6.48 0.22
N TYR A 29 11.94 7.09 -0.70
CA TYR A 29 12.21 8.46 -1.16
C TYR A 29 11.13 9.48 -0.78
N GLU A 30 9.87 9.04 -0.67
CA GLU A 30 8.71 9.94 -0.63
C GLU A 30 7.88 9.77 0.66
N LEU A 31 8.30 8.88 1.57
CA LEU A 31 7.56 8.54 2.78
C LEU A 31 7.19 9.76 3.64
N ASP A 32 8.10 10.75 3.73
CA ASP A 32 7.93 11.96 4.52
C ASP A 32 6.75 12.84 4.03
N GLN A 33 6.20 12.57 2.84
CA GLN A 33 5.13 13.37 2.26
C GLN A 33 3.73 12.78 2.53
N TRP A 34 3.56 11.45 2.70
CA TRP A 34 2.23 10.84 2.87
C TRP A 34 2.27 9.60 3.78
N GLU A 35 2.31 9.83 5.09
CA GLU A 35 2.33 8.77 6.11
C GLU A 35 0.96 8.06 6.28
N GLY A 36 -0.13 8.70 5.86
CA GLY A 36 -1.48 8.17 5.97
C GLY A 36 -2.30 8.46 4.73
N VAL A 37 -2.83 7.41 4.11
CA VAL A 37 -3.71 7.51 2.95
C VAL A 37 -5.03 6.83 3.25
N VAL A 38 -6.11 7.38 2.70
CA VAL A 38 -7.46 6.83 2.79
C VAL A 38 -8.01 6.64 1.39
N THR A 39 -8.68 5.52 1.18
CA THR A 39 -9.43 5.24 -0.05
C THR A 39 -10.82 4.72 0.31
N GLU A 40 -11.82 5.05 -0.50
CA GLU A 40 -13.18 4.59 -0.28
C GLU A 40 -13.39 3.20 -0.90
N SER A 41 -14.17 2.36 -0.22
CA SER A 41 -14.60 1.07 -0.73
C SER A 41 -16.10 0.87 -0.53
N ALA A 42 -16.67 -0.15 -1.17
CA ALA A 42 -18.07 -0.52 -0.98
C ALA A 42 -18.42 -0.89 0.49
N HIS A 43 -17.42 -1.19 1.32
CA HIS A 43 -17.58 -1.53 2.74
C HIS A 43 -17.17 -0.40 3.69
N GLY A 44 -16.85 0.79 3.16
CA GLY A 44 -16.37 1.95 3.91
C GLY A 44 -14.90 2.29 3.64
N PRO A 45 -14.35 3.28 4.34
CA PRO A 45 -12.99 3.76 4.10
C PRO A 45 -11.94 2.73 4.53
N ILE A 46 -10.93 2.58 3.70
CA ILE A 46 -9.73 1.79 3.96
C ILE A 46 -8.58 2.76 4.21
N TYR A 47 -7.91 2.57 5.35
CA TYR A 47 -6.76 3.39 5.74
C TYR A 47 -5.49 2.58 5.58
N ALA A 48 -4.48 3.17 4.94
CA ALA A 48 -3.12 2.63 4.92
C ALA A 48 -2.18 3.66 5.54
N PHE A 49 -1.31 3.16 6.43
CA PHE A 49 -0.29 3.97 7.08
C PHE A 49 1.08 3.41 6.74
N PHE A 50 2.00 4.31 6.43
CA PHE A 50 3.38 4.02 6.14
C PHE A 50 4.26 4.70 7.18
N VAL A 51 5.11 3.93 7.86
CA VAL A 51 5.93 4.43 8.96
C VAL A 51 7.34 3.88 8.87
N ASN A 52 8.35 4.71 9.13
CA ASN A 52 9.76 4.29 9.22
C ASN A 52 10.17 3.86 10.65
N LYS A 53 9.27 4.06 11.61
CA LYS A 53 9.41 3.64 13.01
C LYS A 53 8.21 2.80 13.39
N LEU A 54 8.46 1.70 14.09
CA LEU A 54 7.39 0.87 14.64
C LEU A 54 6.50 1.69 15.58
N PRO A 55 5.17 1.65 15.41
CA PRO A 55 4.25 2.24 16.38
C PRO A 55 4.42 1.61 17.76
N ASP A 56 4.11 2.36 18.80
CA ASP A 56 4.23 1.87 20.17
C ASP A 56 3.35 0.62 20.38
N GLY A 57 3.93 -0.42 20.99
CA GLY A 57 3.27 -1.70 21.24
C GLY A 57 3.27 -2.68 20.08
N TRP A 58 3.80 -2.31 18.91
CA TRP A 58 3.91 -3.22 17.76
C TRP A 58 5.26 -3.93 17.75
N THR A 59 5.26 -5.21 17.37
CA THR A 59 6.48 -6.00 17.20
C THR A 59 6.80 -6.20 15.73
N HIS A 60 8.09 -6.34 15.38
CA HIS A 60 8.51 -6.61 14.00
C HIS A 60 7.86 -7.88 13.43
N GLU A 61 7.58 -8.87 14.28
CA GLU A 61 6.92 -10.13 13.91
C GLU A 61 5.47 -9.97 13.43
N SER A 62 4.86 -8.82 13.74
CA SER A 62 3.52 -8.46 13.26
C SER A 62 3.49 -8.12 11.77
N PHE A 63 4.66 -7.91 11.16
CA PHE A 63 4.81 -7.54 9.75
C PHE A 63 5.25 -8.74 8.92
N ARG A 64 4.79 -8.79 7.66
CA ARG A 64 5.22 -9.77 6.67
C ARG A 64 6.10 -9.09 5.63
N PRO A 65 7.24 -9.68 5.24
CA PRO A 65 8.01 -9.17 4.12
C PRO A 65 7.22 -9.36 2.83
N PHE A 66 7.35 -8.41 1.93
CA PHE A 66 6.90 -8.48 0.54
C PHE A 66 8.06 -8.07 -0.36
#